data_AF-A0A812VEV7-F1
#
_entry.id   AF-A0A812VEV7-F1
#
_cell.length_a   1.000
_cell.length_b   1.000
_cell.length_c   1.000
_cell.angle_alpha   90.00
_cell.angle_beta   90.00
_cell.angle_gamma   90.00
#
_symmetry.space_group_name_H-M   'P 1'
#
loop_
_entity.id
_entity.type
_entity.pdbx_description
1 polymer ?
#
loop_
_entity_poly.entity_id
_entity_poly.type
_entity_poly.pdbx_seq_one_letter_code
_entity_poly.pdbx_strand_id
1 'polypeptide(L)'
;MLKSVHSLSTTLGLHPVTWLDWVYGNTTVFRFPGTEGHVALTIDDGLCRSGSSSSMIAEVRQLLKEFGAKATFFLCSDYVDGFEDDAKGLLADGHEFANHCPSDGVDYYNMLPEEFETELLKTSRKIQEVSGEVPRWFRAPQGRYSGTMHGAVSKHGMHHALGDCYCDDWAVEDAEWVARTMLAQVRSGSVLIAHMPERGFREHIYQALQLILEGLRQRGLAVVTLSALEAQQGAPLPRALAQHPPQRGYAVISHHNFGVVDGVVFNTKEQAVDHWHRLSLFSAHMLIGPDGNEIRYYGKRGGRDDEMRTWWEDHAVS
;
A
#
# COMPACT_ATOMS: atom_id res chain seq x y z
N MET A 1 -2.09 -1.98 -12.81
CA MET A 1 -2.88 -3.20 -12.55
C MET A 1 -3.20 -3.29 -11.06
N LEU A 2 -2.23 -3.57 -10.19
CA LEU A 2 -2.40 -3.57 -8.73
C LEU A 2 -2.71 -2.20 -8.09
N LYS A 3 -2.11 -1.11 -8.59
CA LYS A 3 -2.46 0.27 -8.17
C LYS A 3 -3.96 0.51 -8.27
N SER A 4 -4.54 0.22 -9.42
CA SER A 4 -5.96 0.40 -9.68
C SER A 4 -6.83 -0.47 -8.77
N VAL A 5 -6.34 -1.65 -8.33
CA VAL A 5 -7.06 -2.56 -7.41
C VAL A 5 -7.02 -2.02 -6.00
N HIS A 6 -5.83 -1.63 -5.54
CA HIS A 6 -5.63 -1.03 -4.23
C HIS A 6 -6.32 0.35 -4.16
N SER A 7 -6.22 1.20 -5.18
CA SER A 7 -6.97 2.45 -5.26
C SER A 7 -8.46 2.21 -5.21
N LEU A 8 -9.00 1.36 -6.08
CA LEU A 8 -10.43 1.17 -6.19
C LEU A 8 -10.99 0.43 -4.97
N SER A 9 -10.24 -0.54 -4.42
CA SER A 9 -10.56 -1.18 -3.15
C SER A 9 -10.64 -0.11 -2.08
N THR A 10 -9.61 0.71 -1.98
CA THR A 10 -9.48 1.50 -0.79
C THR A 10 -10.37 2.76 -0.90
N THR A 11 -10.42 3.46 -2.05
CA THR A 11 -11.37 4.55 -2.41
C THR A 11 -12.86 4.26 -2.12
N LEU A 12 -13.31 3.00 -2.16
CA LEU A 12 -14.70 2.65 -1.89
C LEU A 12 -14.94 2.14 -0.45
N GLY A 13 -13.98 2.29 0.46
CA GLY A 13 -14.11 1.85 1.86
C GLY A 13 -13.71 0.39 2.11
N LEU A 14 -12.96 -0.22 1.20
CA LEU A 14 -12.85 -1.67 1.12
C LEU A 14 -11.55 -2.15 1.75
N HIS A 15 -11.67 -3.08 2.69
CA HIS A 15 -10.54 -3.68 3.37
C HIS A 15 -9.87 -4.76 2.48
N PRO A 16 -8.61 -4.57 2.08
CA PRO A 16 -7.81 -5.58 1.39
C PRO A 16 -7.08 -6.40 2.46
N VAL A 17 -7.46 -7.66 2.70
CA VAL A 17 -6.65 -8.45 3.64
C VAL A 17 -6.54 -9.91 3.23
N THR A 18 -7.63 -10.65 3.10
CA THR A 18 -7.51 -12.12 3.05
C THR A 18 -7.09 -12.70 1.70
N TRP A 19 -7.35 -12.03 0.58
CA TRP A 19 -7.05 -12.58 -0.75
C TRP A 19 -5.68 -12.14 -1.29
N LEU A 20 -5.17 -10.99 -0.86
CA LEU A 20 -3.82 -10.56 -1.23
C LEU A 20 -2.75 -11.33 -0.46
N ASP A 21 -3.03 -11.76 0.78
CA ASP A 21 -2.19 -12.72 1.52
C ASP A 21 -2.00 -14.05 0.75
N TRP A 22 -2.98 -14.42 -0.08
CA TRP A 22 -2.92 -15.61 -0.93
C TRP A 22 -2.11 -15.38 -2.23
N VAL A 23 -2.21 -14.18 -2.83
CA VAL A 23 -1.40 -13.79 -4.02
C VAL A 23 0.06 -13.52 -3.64
N TYR A 24 0.35 -13.04 -2.43
CA TYR A 24 1.69 -12.59 -2.02
C TYR A 24 2.35 -13.43 -0.94
N GLY A 25 1.68 -14.48 -0.45
CA GLY A 25 2.07 -15.17 0.78
C GLY A 25 2.06 -14.22 1.99
N ASN A 26 2.41 -14.72 3.18
CA ASN A 26 2.57 -13.93 4.41
C ASN A 26 3.70 -12.86 4.37
N THR A 27 4.05 -12.33 3.19
CA THR A 27 5.19 -11.41 3.01
C THR A 27 4.78 -9.98 2.71
N THR A 28 3.47 -9.75 2.46
CA THR A 28 2.93 -8.39 2.36
C THR A 28 2.09 -8.09 3.58
N VAL A 29 2.40 -6.97 4.23
CA VAL A 29 1.64 -6.42 5.34
C VAL A 29 0.63 -5.42 4.80
N PHE A 30 -0.64 -5.69 5.06
CA PHE A 30 -1.74 -4.76 4.80
C PHE A 30 -2.16 -4.02 6.07
N ARG A 31 -2.14 -4.71 7.20
CA ARG A 31 -2.51 -4.20 8.53
C ARG A 31 -2.00 -5.12 9.63
N PHE A 32 -2.17 -4.71 10.88
CA PHE A 32 -1.84 -5.48 12.07
C PHE A 32 -3.11 -5.76 12.90
N PRO A 33 -3.87 -6.84 12.59
CA PRO A 33 -5.08 -7.18 13.34
C PRO A 33 -4.76 -7.40 14.83
N GLY A 34 -5.67 -6.99 15.72
CA GLY A 34 -5.50 -7.14 17.17
C GLY A 34 -4.67 -6.06 17.85
N THR A 35 -4.07 -5.13 17.08
CA THR A 35 -3.41 -3.95 17.63
C THR A 35 -4.42 -2.85 17.92
N GLU A 36 -4.99 -2.85 19.13
CA GLU A 36 -6.03 -1.89 19.52
C GLU A 36 -5.49 -0.47 19.74
N GLY A 37 -6.28 0.53 19.34
CA GLY A 37 -6.02 1.94 19.63
C GLY A 37 -4.87 2.58 18.85
N HIS A 38 -4.24 1.86 17.92
CA HIS A 38 -3.10 2.36 17.14
C HIS A 38 -3.29 2.12 15.65
N VAL A 39 -2.72 3.00 14.84
CA VAL A 39 -2.63 2.90 13.37
C VAL A 39 -1.25 3.39 12.91
N ALA A 40 -0.85 3.03 11.69
CA ALA A 40 0.36 3.53 11.08
C ALA A 40 0.04 4.47 9.92
N LEU A 41 0.55 5.70 9.99
CA LEU A 41 0.55 6.60 8.84
C LEU A 41 1.86 6.39 8.08
N THR A 42 1.73 6.09 6.79
CA THR A 42 2.86 5.91 5.88
C THR A 42 2.81 6.94 4.77
N ILE A 43 3.96 7.52 4.43
CA ILE A 43 4.09 8.60 3.46
C ILE A 43 5.06 8.16 2.36
N ASP A 44 4.54 7.93 1.15
CA ASP A 44 5.29 7.56 -0.05
C ASP A 44 5.88 8.79 -0.74
N ASP A 45 6.76 8.56 -1.72
CA ASP A 45 7.50 9.57 -2.47
C ASP A 45 8.40 10.49 -1.61
N GLY A 46 8.85 10.02 -0.43
CA GLY A 46 9.76 10.80 0.41
C GLY A 46 11.16 10.95 -0.21
N LEU A 47 11.91 12.04 0.03
CA LEU A 47 11.57 13.19 0.89
C LEU A 47 10.93 14.35 0.13
N CYS A 48 11.42 14.70 -1.05
CA CYS A 48 10.80 15.69 -1.92
C CYS A 48 11.37 15.57 -3.35
N ARG A 49 10.50 15.32 -4.33
CA ARG A 49 10.87 15.13 -5.72
C ARG A 49 11.19 16.45 -6.43
N SER A 50 10.44 17.52 -6.13
CA SER A 50 10.47 18.78 -6.88
C SER A 50 11.55 19.76 -6.40
N GLY A 51 12.46 19.29 -5.54
CA GLY A 51 13.58 20.07 -5.03
C GLY A 51 13.21 21.03 -3.89
N SER A 52 14.22 21.69 -3.33
CA SER A 52 14.09 22.42 -2.06
C SER A 52 13.12 23.59 -2.08
N SER A 53 12.95 24.27 -3.22
CA SER A 53 11.99 25.40 -3.34
C SER A 53 10.53 24.97 -3.26
N SER A 54 10.24 23.69 -3.47
CA SER A 54 8.89 23.13 -3.45
C SER A 54 8.66 22.21 -2.25
N SER A 55 9.67 22.04 -1.39
CA SER A 55 9.59 21.17 -0.23
C SER A 55 8.53 21.65 0.76
N MET A 56 7.80 20.68 1.32
CA MET A 56 6.91 20.88 2.47
C MET A 56 7.30 19.99 3.66
N ILE A 57 8.54 19.50 3.70
CA ILE A 57 9.00 18.58 4.76
C ILE A 57 8.88 19.22 6.15
N ALA A 58 9.23 20.50 6.28
CA ALA A 58 9.12 21.22 7.55
C ALA A 58 7.67 21.36 8.03
N GLU A 59 6.75 21.65 7.12
CA GLU A 59 5.32 21.79 7.38
C GLU A 59 4.70 20.45 7.78
N VAL A 60 5.02 19.37 7.06
CA VAL A 60 4.56 18.01 7.39
C VAL A 60 5.12 17.57 8.73
N ARG A 61 6.40 17.80 9.00
CA ARG A 61 7.04 17.48 10.28
C ARG A 61 6.38 18.23 11.45
N GLN A 62 6.12 19.53 11.28
CA GLN A 62 5.44 20.34 12.28
C GLN A 62 4.00 19.85 12.52
N LEU A 63 3.26 19.53 11.45
CA LEU A 63 1.91 18.97 11.55
C LEU A 63 1.91 17.64 12.33
N LEU A 64 2.80 16.69 11.99
CA LEU A 64 2.90 15.42 12.72
C LEU A 64 3.20 15.65 14.21
N LYS A 65 4.08 16.60 14.53
CA LYS A 65 4.42 16.96 15.90
C LYS A 65 3.23 17.52 16.68
N GLU A 66 2.41 18.38 16.08
CA GLU A 66 1.21 18.95 16.71
C GLU A 66 0.18 17.90 17.12
N PHE A 67 0.10 16.82 16.35
CA PHE A 67 -0.77 15.68 16.64
C PHE A 67 -0.10 14.58 17.46
N GLY A 68 1.18 14.75 17.84
CA GLY A 68 1.95 13.72 18.53
C GLY A 68 2.14 12.45 17.68
N ALA A 69 1.99 12.55 16.36
CA ALA A 69 2.04 11.44 15.43
C ALA A 69 3.48 11.09 15.03
N LYS A 70 3.74 9.80 14.78
CA LYS A 70 4.96 9.32 14.14
C LYS A 70 4.59 8.56 12.87
N ALA A 71 5.19 8.93 11.75
CA ALA A 71 4.95 8.29 10.46
C ALA A 71 6.17 7.46 10.00
N THR A 72 5.93 6.53 9.09
CA THR A 72 6.98 5.86 8.31
C THR A 72 7.03 6.47 6.92
N PHE A 73 8.18 7.04 6.55
CA PHE A 73 8.40 7.62 5.22
C PHE A 73 9.06 6.58 4.30
N PHE A 74 8.38 6.24 3.21
CA PHE A 74 8.91 5.40 2.15
C PHE A 74 9.73 6.28 1.21
N LEU A 75 11.06 6.16 1.32
CA LEU A 75 12.00 7.03 0.63
C LEU A 75 12.30 6.51 -0.78
N CYS A 76 12.22 7.41 -1.74
CA CYS A 76 12.81 7.25 -3.05
C CYS A 76 14.23 7.83 -3.03
N SER A 77 15.25 7.02 -3.30
CA SER A 77 16.63 7.50 -3.14
C SER A 77 17.01 8.66 -4.05
N ASP A 78 16.36 8.80 -5.22
CA ASP A 78 16.62 9.93 -6.12
C ASP A 78 16.02 11.24 -5.60
N TYR A 79 15.23 11.22 -4.51
CA TYR A 79 14.57 12.38 -3.90
C TYR A 79 15.19 12.78 -2.55
N VAL A 80 16.33 12.21 -2.16
CA VAL A 80 16.97 12.43 -0.85
C VAL A 80 18.10 13.46 -0.90
N ASP A 81 18.84 13.52 -2.01
CA ASP A 81 20.02 14.39 -2.12
C ASP A 81 19.63 15.86 -1.92
N GLY A 82 20.30 16.54 -0.99
CA GLY A 82 20.01 17.93 -0.61
C GLY A 82 18.97 18.08 0.52
N PHE A 83 18.45 16.98 1.06
CA PHE A 83 17.52 16.95 2.20
C PHE A 83 18.07 16.16 3.40
N GLU A 84 19.40 16.00 3.52
CA GLU A 84 20.02 15.18 4.56
C GLU A 84 19.75 15.71 5.98
N ASP A 85 19.70 17.04 6.14
CA ASP A 85 19.40 17.64 7.44
C ASP A 85 17.91 17.54 7.80
N ASP A 86 17.01 17.63 6.82
CA ASP A 86 15.59 17.33 6.99
C ASP A 86 15.38 15.87 7.39
N ALA A 87 16.11 14.95 6.74
CA ALA A 87 16.09 13.52 7.06
C ALA A 87 16.47 13.26 8.53
N LYS A 88 17.57 13.87 9.00
CA LYS A 88 17.98 13.80 10.41
C LYS A 88 16.91 14.40 11.33
N GLY A 89 16.27 15.49 10.93
CA GLY A 89 15.18 16.11 11.68
C GLY A 89 13.97 15.18 11.86
N LEU A 90 13.58 14.47 10.79
CA LEU A 90 12.50 13.49 10.85
C LEU A 90 12.83 12.32 11.79
N LEU A 91 14.05 11.79 11.72
CA LEU A 91 14.52 10.72 12.61
C LEU A 91 14.62 11.17 14.06
N ALA A 92 15.12 12.38 14.32
CA ALA A 92 15.18 12.96 15.66
C ALA A 92 13.79 13.15 16.28
N ASP A 93 12.77 13.35 15.44
CA ASP A 93 11.37 13.40 15.87
C ASP A 93 10.76 12.01 16.04
N GLY A 94 11.48 10.92 15.78
CA GLY A 94 11.03 9.54 15.97
C GLY A 94 10.22 8.97 14.80
N HIS A 95 10.38 9.53 13.60
CA HIS A 95 9.86 8.93 12.37
C HIS A 95 10.76 7.77 11.90
N GLU A 96 10.22 6.92 11.03
CA GLU A 96 10.91 5.74 10.48
C GLU A 96 11.12 5.91 8.98
N PHE A 97 12.22 5.38 8.43
CA PHE A 97 12.46 5.31 6.98
C PHE A 97 12.32 3.89 6.44
N ALA A 98 11.71 3.79 5.26
CA ALA A 98 11.47 2.56 4.53
C ALA A 98 11.83 2.72 3.05
N ASN A 99 12.01 1.60 2.34
CA ASN A 99 12.50 1.59 0.95
C ASN A 99 11.36 1.69 -0.07
N HIS A 100 11.47 2.63 -1.02
CA HIS A 100 10.53 2.81 -2.14
C HIS A 100 11.22 2.83 -3.51
N CYS A 101 12.33 2.10 -3.68
CA CYS A 101 13.19 2.13 -4.86
C CYS A 101 13.69 3.55 -5.22
N PRO A 102 14.47 3.73 -6.30
CA PRO A 102 15.01 5.06 -6.59
C PRO A 102 13.99 6.13 -6.97
N SER A 103 12.90 5.79 -7.67
CA SER A 103 11.82 6.74 -8.02
C SER A 103 10.50 6.02 -8.31
N ASP A 104 9.34 6.62 -8.02
CA ASP A 104 8.04 5.94 -8.24
C ASP A 104 7.67 5.77 -9.73
N GLY A 105 8.34 6.48 -10.65
CA GLY A 105 8.01 6.50 -12.08
C GLY A 105 8.54 5.33 -12.92
N VAL A 106 9.40 4.47 -12.36
CA VAL A 106 10.09 3.40 -13.10
C VAL A 106 9.32 2.08 -13.07
N ASP A 107 9.38 1.31 -14.16
CA ASP A 107 8.70 0.02 -14.30
C ASP A 107 9.50 -1.15 -13.69
N TYR A 108 9.63 -1.17 -12.36
CA TYR A 108 10.33 -2.24 -11.64
C TYR A 108 9.68 -3.61 -11.78
N TYR A 109 8.39 -3.66 -12.10
CA TYR A 109 7.62 -4.90 -12.16
C TYR A 109 8.17 -5.88 -13.21
N ASN A 110 8.66 -5.34 -14.33
CA ASN A 110 9.15 -6.10 -15.49
C ASN A 110 10.68 -6.28 -15.51
N MET A 111 11.39 -5.83 -14.47
CA MET A 111 12.84 -5.97 -14.39
C MET A 111 13.28 -7.42 -14.17
N LEU A 112 14.49 -7.72 -14.64
CA LEU A 112 15.17 -8.96 -14.31
C LEU A 112 15.59 -8.97 -12.83
N PRO A 113 15.80 -10.14 -12.21
CA PRO A 113 16.16 -10.24 -10.79
C PRO A 113 17.36 -9.40 -10.35
N GLU A 114 18.45 -9.44 -11.11
CA GLU A 114 19.68 -8.72 -10.79
C GLU A 114 19.51 -7.20 -10.96
N GLU A 115 18.70 -6.77 -11.93
CA GLU A 115 18.38 -5.36 -12.17
C GLU A 115 17.55 -4.80 -11.02
N PHE A 116 16.49 -5.50 -10.63
CA PHE A 116 15.66 -5.08 -9.50
C PHE A 116 16.44 -5.07 -8.18
N GLU A 117 17.26 -6.10 -7.91
CA GLU A 117 18.06 -6.15 -6.69
C GLU A 117 19.05 -4.96 -6.62
N THR A 118 19.59 -4.54 -7.75
CA THR A 118 20.48 -3.37 -7.84
C THR A 118 19.76 -2.09 -7.42
N GLU A 119 18.56 -1.86 -7.95
CA GLU A 119 17.73 -0.69 -7.64
C GLU A 119 17.28 -0.70 -6.18
N LEU A 120 16.82 -1.85 -5.68
CA LEU A 120 16.44 -2.05 -4.28
C LEU A 120 17.59 -1.69 -3.33
N LEU A 121 18.80 -2.20 -3.60
CA LEU A 121 19.97 -1.95 -2.76
C LEU A 121 20.53 -0.54 -2.89
N LYS A 122 20.35 0.13 -4.05
CA LYS A 122 20.68 1.55 -4.20
C LYS A 122 19.90 2.38 -3.17
N THR A 123 18.61 2.12 -3.04
CA THR A 123 17.77 2.83 -2.06
C THR A 123 18.08 2.44 -0.63
N SER A 124 18.32 1.15 -0.34
CA SER A 124 18.73 0.72 1.01
C SER A 124 20.04 1.36 1.46
N ARG A 125 21.03 1.52 0.58
CA ARG A 125 22.27 2.23 0.90
C ARG A 125 22.02 3.70 1.22
N LYS A 126 21.22 4.41 0.41
CA LYS A 126 20.88 5.82 0.67
C LYS A 126 20.17 5.98 2.03
N ILE A 127 19.24 5.09 2.36
CA ILE A 127 18.57 5.08 3.67
C ILE A 127 19.58 4.85 4.80
N GLN A 128 20.49 3.89 4.65
CA GLN A 128 21.53 3.62 5.64
C GLN A 128 22.49 4.80 5.83
N GLU A 129 22.83 5.52 4.75
CA GLU A 129 23.67 6.72 4.82
C GLU A 129 23.04 7.83 5.67
N VAL A 130 21.73 8.07 5.53
CA VAL A 130 21.05 9.16 6.24
C VAL A 130 20.51 8.77 7.62
N SER A 131 20.23 7.49 7.85
CA SER A 131 19.63 7.00 9.11
C SER A 131 20.56 6.20 10.01
N GLY A 132 21.64 5.63 9.46
CA GLY A 132 22.47 4.64 10.15
C GLY A 132 21.85 3.25 10.22
N GLU A 133 20.62 3.05 9.73
CA GLU A 133 19.90 1.78 9.79
C GLU A 133 19.60 1.22 8.39
N VAL A 134 19.57 -0.11 8.29
CA VAL A 134 19.11 -0.78 7.06
C VAL A 134 17.57 -0.81 7.10
N PRO A 135 16.87 -0.39 6.03
CA PRO A 135 15.41 -0.37 6.04
C PRO A 135 14.85 -1.76 6.25
N ARG A 136 13.83 -1.84 7.10
CA ARG A 136 13.09 -3.07 7.38
C ARG A 136 11.90 -3.27 6.45
N TRP A 137 11.29 -2.17 6.05
CA TRP A 137 10.10 -2.15 5.23
C TRP A 137 10.43 -1.75 3.80
N PHE A 138 9.70 -2.35 2.88
CA PHE A 138 9.70 -2.03 1.46
C PHE A 138 8.26 -1.83 1.00
N ARG A 139 8.02 -0.85 0.13
CA ARG A 139 6.76 -0.73 -0.60
C ARG A 139 7.06 -0.69 -2.07
N ALA A 140 6.41 -1.55 -2.84
CA ALA A 140 6.55 -1.56 -4.28
C ALA A 140 6.03 -0.23 -4.86
N PRO A 141 6.85 0.49 -5.66
CA PRO A 141 6.38 1.62 -6.45
C PRO A 141 5.09 1.31 -7.19
N GLN A 142 4.18 2.27 -7.21
CA GLN A 142 2.86 2.14 -7.82
C GLN A 142 2.02 0.96 -7.26
N GLY A 143 2.40 0.37 -6.11
CA GLY A 143 1.78 -0.84 -5.56
C GLY A 143 1.94 -2.08 -6.46
N ARG A 144 2.86 -2.07 -7.44
CA ARG A 144 3.05 -3.17 -8.40
C ARG A 144 4.16 -4.10 -7.93
N TYR A 145 3.79 -5.21 -7.30
CA TYR A 145 4.74 -6.15 -6.71
C TYR A 145 4.80 -7.47 -7.49
N SER A 146 5.98 -7.80 -8.03
CA SER A 146 6.21 -9.04 -8.80
C SER A 146 6.93 -10.12 -7.97
N GLY A 147 6.93 -11.37 -8.46
CA GLY A 147 7.68 -12.47 -7.82
C GLY A 147 9.20 -12.19 -7.78
N THR A 148 9.74 -11.51 -8.80
CA THR A 148 11.12 -11.03 -8.82
C THR A 148 11.40 -10.09 -7.65
N MET A 149 10.51 -9.12 -7.43
CA MET A 149 10.65 -8.17 -6.33
C MET A 149 10.55 -8.87 -4.98
N HIS A 150 9.62 -9.80 -4.84
CA HIS A 150 9.48 -10.62 -3.64
C HIS A 150 10.75 -11.40 -3.30
N GLY A 151 11.38 -12.04 -4.29
CA GLY A 151 12.63 -12.77 -4.09
C GLY A 151 13.74 -11.88 -3.52
N ALA A 152 13.94 -10.69 -4.09
CA ALA A 152 14.97 -9.76 -3.63
C ALA A 152 14.65 -9.14 -2.26
N VAL A 153 13.40 -8.71 -2.02
CA VAL A 153 12.95 -8.16 -0.73
C VAL A 153 13.15 -9.17 0.40
N SER A 154 12.74 -10.43 0.17
CA SER A 154 12.89 -11.51 1.16
C SER A 154 14.36 -11.89 1.38
N LYS A 155 15.17 -11.93 0.32
CA LYS A 155 16.63 -12.20 0.39
C LYS A 155 17.34 -11.23 1.34
N HIS A 156 16.90 -9.98 1.38
CA HIS A 156 17.47 -8.94 2.26
C HIS A 156 16.73 -8.78 3.59
N GLY A 157 15.79 -9.68 3.90
CA GLY A 157 15.07 -9.71 5.17
C GLY A 157 14.12 -8.53 5.38
N MET A 158 13.72 -7.86 4.30
CA MET A 158 12.70 -6.81 4.32
C MET A 158 11.30 -7.41 4.21
N HIS A 159 10.30 -6.64 4.62
CA HIS A 159 8.88 -6.97 4.47
C HIS A 159 8.21 -6.00 3.50
N HIS A 160 7.36 -6.51 2.62
CA HIS A 160 6.55 -5.65 1.78
C HIS A 160 5.39 -5.08 2.62
N ALA A 161 5.16 -3.77 2.59
CA ALA A 161 4.02 -3.13 3.25
C ALA A 161 3.22 -2.38 2.19
N LEU A 162 1.97 -2.81 1.94
CA LEU A 162 1.07 -2.08 1.05
C LEU A 162 0.20 -1.17 1.90
N GLY A 163 -0.72 -1.71 2.67
CA GLY A 163 -1.63 -0.96 3.54
C GLY A 163 -3.09 -1.34 3.30
N ASP A 164 -3.98 -0.93 4.20
CA ASP A 164 -5.43 -1.19 4.10
C ASP A 164 -6.28 0.09 4.02
N CYS A 165 -5.64 1.27 4.04
CA CYS A 165 -6.29 2.57 3.98
C CYS A 165 -5.58 3.52 2.99
N TYR A 166 -6.27 3.97 1.94
CA TYR A 166 -5.75 4.63 0.74
C TYR A 166 -6.93 5.08 -0.15
N CYS A 167 -6.74 6.11 -0.99
CA CYS A 167 -7.79 6.54 -1.93
C CYS A 167 -7.30 7.38 -3.12
N ASP A 168 -6.14 7.07 -3.70
CA ASP A 168 -5.56 7.87 -4.81
C ASP A 168 -5.39 9.36 -4.45
N ASP A 169 -4.96 9.66 -3.22
CA ASP A 169 -4.68 11.02 -2.77
C ASP A 169 -3.75 11.80 -3.72
N TRP A 170 -2.83 11.10 -4.40
CA TRP A 170 -1.96 11.67 -5.43
C TRP A 170 -2.65 12.19 -6.70
N ALA A 171 -3.88 11.77 -6.97
CA ALA A 171 -4.65 12.12 -8.17
C ALA A 171 -5.97 12.84 -7.86
N VAL A 172 -6.55 12.61 -6.68
CA VAL A 172 -7.80 13.26 -6.27
C VAL A 172 -7.48 14.53 -5.48
N GLU A 173 -7.66 15.69 -6.13
CA GLU A 173 -7.33 17.03 -5.58
C GLU A 173 -8.35 17.57 -4.54
N ASP A 174 -9.35 16.77 -4.14
CA ASP A 174 -10.30 17.09 -3.06
C ASP A 174 -9.81 16.53 -1.72
N ALA A 175 -9.12 17.38 -0.95
CA ALA A 175 -8.56 17.02 0.35
C ALA A 175 -9.61 16.52 1.37
N GLU A 176 -10.82 17.07 1.36
CA GLU A 176 -11.87 16.62 2.27
C GLU A 176 -12.40 15.25 1.89
N TRP A 177 -12.56 14.99 0.58
CA TRP A 177 -12.97 13.68 0.10
C TRP A 177 -11.90 12.63 0.43
N VAL A 178 -10.62 12.94 0.23
CA VAL A 178 -9.50 12.04 0.62
C VAL A 178 -9.59 11.71 2.10
N ALA A 179 -9.69 12.73 2.95
CA ALA A 179 -9.75 12.55 4.39
C ALA A 179 -10.99 11.76 4.84
N ARG A 180 -12.19 12.12 4.35
CA ARG A 180 -13.43 11.38 4.67
C ARG A 180 -13.34 9.91 4.27
N THR A 181 -12.76 9.64 3.12
CA THR A 181 -12.65 8.29 2.55
C THR A 181 -11.67 7.43 3.36
N MET A 182 -10.47 7.95 3.64
CA MET A 182 -9.50 7.27 4.51
C MET A 182 -10.02 7.06 5.93
N LEU A 183 -10.72 8.05 6.49
CA LEU A 183 -11.39 7.92 7.78
C LEU A 183 -12.55 6.92 7.74
N ALA A 184 -13.23 6.70 6.62
CA ALA A 184 -14.26 5.66 6.53
C ALA A 184 -13.65 4.24 6.54
N GLN A 185 -12.42 4.08 6.05
CA GLN A 185 -11.70 2.80 5.99
C GLN A 185 -10.96 2.47 7.27
N VAL A 186 -10.44 3.47 7.99
CA VAL A 186 -9.47 3.23 9.07
C VAL A 186 -10.09 2.56 10.30
N ARG A 187 -9.34 1.61 10.88
CA ARG A 187 -9.65 0.93 12.14
C ARG A 187 -8.38 0.61 12.92
N SER A 188 -8.51 0.14 14.16
CA SER A 188 -7.39 -0.39 14.95
C SER A 188 -6.49 -1.33 14.11
N GLY A 189 -5.19 -1.08 14.13
CA GLY A 189 -4.19 -1.85 13.40
C GLY A 189 -4.03 -1.49 11.92
N SER A 190 -4.79 -0.53 11.38
CA SER A 190 -4.69 -0.14 9.97
C SER A 190 -3.37 0.54 9.63
N VAL A 191 -2.98 0.42 8.36
CA VAL A 191 -1.84 1.08 7.73
C VAL A 191 -2.38 1.99 6.63
N LEU A 192 -2.24 3.31 6.84
CA LEU A 192 -2.68 4.37 5.95
C LEU A 192 -1.56 4.75 4.97
N ILE A 193 -1.88 4.88 3.70
CA ILE A 193 -0.98 5.34 2.64
C ILE A 193 -1.37 6.77 2.23
N ALA A 194 -0.43 7.69 2.38
CA ALA A 194 -0.48 9.02 1.78
C ALA A 194 0.81 9.25 0.97
N HIS A 195 0.84 10.28 0.14
CA HIS A 195 2.05 10.72 -0.55
C HIS A 195 2.57 12.03 0.05
N MET A 196 3.87 12.26 -0.09
CA MET A 196 4.49 13.50 0.37
C MET A 196 3.92 14.71 -0.41
N PRO A 197 3.29 15.71 0.27
CA PRO A 197 2.84 16.93 -0.39
C PRO A 197 4.05 17.80 -0.76
N GLU A 198 3.97 18.46 -1.91
CA GLU A 198 4.95 19.42 -2.39
C GLU A 198 4.24 20.66 -2.95
N ARG A 199 4.88 21.84 -2.83
CA ARG A 199 4.29 23.09 -3.31
C ARG A 199 4.12 23.03 -4.82
N GLY A 200 2.89 23.26 -5.29
CA GLY A 200 2.55 23.14 -6.71
C GLY A 200 2.52 21.70 -7.27
N PHE A 201 2.70 20.67 -6.43
CA PHE A 201 2.56 19.27 -6.82
C PHE A 201 1.90 18.46 -5.69
N ARG A 202 0.63 18.13 -5.88
CA ARG A 202 -0.19 17.40 -4.89
C ARG A 202 -0.24 18.08 -3.50
N GLU A 203 -0.15 19.41 -3.49
CA GLU A 203 -0.15 20.25 -2.27
C GLU A 203 -1.40 20.04 -1.41
N HIS A 204 -2.54 19.66 -2.01
CA HIS A 204 -3.80 19.36 -1.33
C HIS A 204 -3.67 18.22 -0.31
N ILE A 205 -2.68 17.32 -0.47
CA ILE A 205 -2.45 16.22 0.47
C ILE A 205 -2.06 16.76 1.86
N TYR A 206 -1.44 17.94 1.97
CA TYR A 206 -1.16 18.56 3.26
C TYR A 206 -2.45 18.81 4.06
N GLN A 207 -3.48 19.36 3.42
CA GLN A 207 -4.79 19.57 4.04
C GLN A 207 -5.46 18.23 4.36
N ALA A 208 -5.35 17.23 3.47
CA ALA A 208 -5.88 15.89 3.72
C ALA A 208 -5.23 15.25 4.96
N LEU A 209 -3.91 15.33 5.11
CA LEU A 209 -3.17 14.85 6.28
C LEU A 209 -3.66 15.50 7.57
N GLN A 210 -3.86 16.82 7.57
CA GLN A 210 -4.41 17.53 8.73
C GLN A 210 -5.77 16.97 9.13
N LEU A 211 -6.71 16.87 8.18
CA LEU A 211 -8.06 16.36 8.43
C LEU A 211 -8.07 14.88 8.89
N ILE A 212 -7.19 14.05 8.32
CA ILE A 212 -7.01 12.65 8.73
C ILE A 212 -6.53 12.59 10.17
N LEU A 213 -5.49 13.34 10.54
CA LEU A 213 -4.94 13.35 11.90
C LEU A 213 -5.97 13.86 12.93
N GLU A 214 -6.77 14.88 12.57
CA GLU A 214 -7.90 15.34 13.39
C GLU A 214 -8.93 14.23 13.63
N GLY A 215 -9.36 13.54 12.57
CA GLY A 215 -10.32 12.45 12.65
C GLY A 215 -9.80 11.24 13.44
N LEU A 216 -8.52 10.89 13.31
CA LEU A 216 -7.88 9.81 14.07
C LEU A 216 -7.83 10.16 15.57
N ARG A 217 -7.44 11.39 15.91
CA ARG A 217 -7.43 11.88 17.30
C ARG A 217 -8.82 11.85 17.93
N GLN A 218 -9.86 12.28 17.20
CA GLN A 218 -11.25 12.24 17.68
C GLN A 218 -11.73 10.81 17.97
N ARG A 219 -11.19 9.81 17.27
CA ARG A 219 -11.48 8.38 17.46
C ARG A 219 -10.59 7.72 18.51
N GLY A 220 -9.64 8.45 19.11
CA GLY A 220 -8.70 7.89 20.07
C GLY A 220 -7.68 6.93 19.47
N LEU A 221 -7.38 7.04 18.16
CA LEU A 221 -6.37 6.23 17.48
C LEU A 221 -5.02 6.95 17.49
N ALA A 222 -4.02 6.36 18.14
CA ALA A 222 -2.65 6.86 18.14
C ALA A 222 -1.95 6.51 16.82
N VAL A 223 -1.19 7.48 16.27
CA VAL A 223 -0.47 7.31 15.01
C VAL A 223 0.99 7.02 15.30
N VAL A 224 1.43 5.82 14.95
CA VAL A 224 2.78 5.31 15.22
C VAL A 224 3.46 4.84 13.92
N THR A 225 4.77 4.57 13.97
CA THR A 225 5.49 3.99 12.83
C THR A 225 5.06 2.54 12.57
N LEU A 226 5.33 2.01 11.37
CA LEU A 226 5.05 0.60 11.03
C LEU A 226 5.71 -0.37 12.00
N SER A 227 6.99 -0.17 12.33
CA SER A 227 7.68 -1.04 13.29
C SER A 227 7.11 -0.93 14.69
N ALA A 228 6.66 0.26 15.12
CA ALA A 228 6.00 0.42 16.42
C ALA A 228 4.61 -0.24 16.44
N LEU A 229 3.85 -0.16 15.35
CA LEU A 229 2.55 -0.81 15.23
C LEU A 229 2.66 -2.34 15.27
N GLU A 230 3.66 -2.89 14.59
CA GLU A 230 3.96 -4.32 14.65
C GLU A 230 4.31 -4.77 16.07
N ALA A 231 5.17 -4.01 16.77
CA ALA A 231 5.62 -4.38 18.11
C ALA A 231 4.46 -4.55 19.11
N GLN A 232 3.33 -3.87 18.89
CA GLN A 232 2.12 -4.00 19.70
C GLN A 232 1.43 -5.38 19.57
N GLN A 233 1.71 -6.17 18.52
CA GLN A 233 1.16 -7.52 18.37
C GLN A 233 1.78 -8.55 19.33
N GLY A 234 2.83 -8.19 20.07
CA GLY A 234 3.45 -9.05 21.09
C GLY A 234 4.51 -10.04 20.56
N ALA A 235 4.71 -10.13 19.25
CA ALA A 235 5.87 -10.77 18.62
C ALA A 235 6.17 -10.12 17.27
N PRO A 236 7.44 -9.75 16.96
CA PRO A 236 7.80 -9.24 15.63
C PRO A 236 7.49 -10.29 14.56
N LEU A 237 7.15 -9.85 13.34
CA LEU A 237 7.12 -10.77 12.20
C LEU A 237 8.51 -11.44 12.11
N PRO A 238 8.57 -12.78 12.00
CA PRO A 238 9.84 -13.44 11.75
C PRO A 238 10.44 -12.84 10.47
N ARG A 239 11.77 -12.68 10.42
CA ARG A 239 12.49 -12.30 9.18
C ARG A 239 11.84 -13.05 8.02
N ALA A 240 11.40 -12.34 6.98
CA ALA A 240 10.71 -12.94 5.85
C ALA A 240 11.53 -14.13 5.32
N LEU A 241 11.13 -15.34 5.70
CA LEU A 241 11.75 -16.55 5.19
C LEU A 241 11.13 -16.80 3.83
N ALA A 242 11.96 -17.16 2.85
CA ALA A 242 11.55 -17.60 1.52
C ALA A 242 10.78 -18.94 1.63
N GLN A 243 9.58 -18.89 2.20
CA GLN A 243 8.75 -20.04 2.45
C GLN A 243 7.33 -19.61 2.14
N HIS A 244 7.07 -19.43 0.86
CA HIS A 244 6.05 -20.13 0.09
C HIS A 244 5.94 -19.41 -1.26
N PRO A 245 6.10 -20.10 -2.41
CA PRO A 245 5.76 -19.48 -3.68
C PRO A 245 4.29 -19.04 -3.63
N PRO A 246 3.93 -17.92 -4.30
CA PRO A 246 2.54 -17.50 -4.38
C PRO A 246 1.69 -18.68 -4.86
N GLN A 247 0.60 -18.98 -4.14
CA GLN A 247 -0.27 -20.07 -4.55
C GLN A 247 -0.96 -19.69 -5.86
N ARG A 248 -0.92 -20.58 -6.85
CA ARG A 248 -1.66 -20.41 -8.11
C ARG A 248 -3.12 -20.77 -7.91
N GLY A 249 -4.04 -19.97 -8.41
CA GLY A 249 -5.50 -20.13 -8.25
C GLY A 249 -6.25 -18.86 -8.65
N TYR A 250 -7.50 -18.75 -8.21
CA TYR A 250 -8.45 -17.75 -8.71
C TYR A 250 -9.11 -17.00 -7.56
N ALA A 251 -9.32 -15.69 -7.70
CA ALA A 251 -10.05 -14.89 -6.72
C ALA A 251 -11.29 -14.24 -7.34
N VAL A 252 -12.41 -14.33 -6.63
CA VAL A 252 -13.62 -13.53 -6.91
C VAL A 252 -13.80 -12.53 -5.79
N ILE A 253 -13.88 -11.26 -6.15
CA ILE A 253 -14.03 -10.15 -5.22
C ILE A 253 -15.40 -9.53 -5.47
N SER A 254 -16.17 -9.36 -4.40
CA SER A 254 -17.57 -8.88 -4.45
C SER A 254 -17.74 -7.67 -3.57
N HIS A 255 -18.46 -6.66 -4.07
CA HIS A 255 -18.70 -5.42 -3.35
C HIS A 255 -20.18 -5.29 -2.98
N HIS A 256 -20.53 -5.31 -1.69
CA HIS A 256 -21.90 -5.11 -1.22
C HIS A 256 -22.03 -3.71 -0.58
N ASN A 257 -23.05 -2.94 -1.01
CA ASN A 257 -23.48 -1.66 -0.42
C ASN A 257 -22.36 -0.77 0.19
N PHE A 258 -21.64 -0.02 -0.66
CA PHE A 258 -20.72 1.07 -0.24
C PHE A 258 -19.75 0.73 0.92
N GLY A 259 -19.06 -0.41 0.86
CA GLY A 259 -17.89 -0.64 1.74
C GLY A 259 -17.63 -2.08 2.18
N VAL A 260 -18.59 -3.00 2.04
CA VAL A 260 -18.36 -4.41 2.40
C VAL A 260 -17.78 -5.16 1.22
N VAL A 261 -16.59 -5.77 1.40
CA VAL A 261 -15.97 -6.63 0.40
C VAL A 261 -15.74 -8.01 0.93
N ASP A 262 -16.22 -8.99 0.17
CA ASP A 262 -15.93 -10.39 0.34
C ASP A 262 -15.01 -10.84 -0.80
N GLY A 263 -13.85 -11.39 -0.44
CA GLY A 263 -12.92 -12.03 -1.37
C GLY A 263 -12.87 -13.52 -1.08
N VAL A 264 -13.21 -14.33 -2.08
CA VAL A 264 -13.12 -15.79 -1.96
C VAL A 264 -12.12 -16.32 -2.98
N VAL A 265 -11.20 -17.14 -2.48
CA VAL A 265 -10.13 -17.75 -3.26
C VAL A 265 -10.50 -19.19 -3.57
N PHE A 266 -10.13 -19.63 -4.76
CA PHE A 266 -10.43 -20.93 -5.29
C PHE A 266 -9.20 -21.56 -5.92
N ASN A 267 -9.05 -22.87 -5.71
CA ASN A 267 -7.95 -23.62 -6.31
C ASN A 267 -8.21 -23.90 -7.80
N THR A 268 -9.48 -23.88 -8.21
CA THR A 268 -9.86 -24.12 -9.61
C THR A 268 -10.78 -23.01 -10.13
N LYS A 269 -10.77 -22.87 -11.45
CA LYS A 269 -11.60 -21.90 -12.19
C LYS A 269 -13.08 -22.17 -11.96
N GLU A 270 -13.49 -23.43 -11.99
CA GLU A 270 -14.89 -23.85 -11.88
C GLU A 270 -15.48 -23.40 -10.54
N GLN A 271 -14.73 -23.54 -9.45
CA GLN A 271 -15.18 -23.11 -8.13
C GLN A 271 -15.35 -21.58 -8.05
N ALA A 272 -14.45 -20.82 -8.68
CA ALA A 272 -14.55 -19.36 -8.77
C ALA A 272 -15.77 -18.92 -9.60
N VAL A 273 -15.99 -19.53 -10.76
CA VAL A 273 -17.12 -19.27 -11.64
C VAL A 273 -18.44 -19.58 -10.94
N ASP A 274 -18.55 -20.75 -10.29
CA ASP A 274 -19.73 -21.15 -9.53
C ASP A 274 -20.05 -20.18 -8.39
N HIS A 275 -19.02 -19.69 -7.68
CA HIS A 275 -19.21 -18.68 -6.66
C HIS A 275 -19.70 -17.37 -7.26
N TRP A 276 -19.09 -16.90 -8.35
CA TRP A 276 -19.50 -15.68 -9.03
C TRP A 276 -20.96 -15.73 -9.51
N HIS A 277 -21.41 -16.89 -10.01
CA HIS A 277 -22.79 -17.07 -10.43
C HIS A 277 -23.82 -16.85 -9.30
N ARG A 278 -23.44 -17.13 -8.06
CA ARG A 278 -24.28 -16.99 -6.86
C ARG A 278 -24.33 -15.57 -6.28
N LEU A 279 -23.52 -14.63 -6.79
CA LEU A 279 -23.45 -13.26 -6.27
C LEU A 279 -24.60 -12.37 -6.76
N SER A 280 -24.92 -11.35 -5.96
CA SER A 280 -25.99 -10.37 -6.22
C SER A 280 -25.64 -9.38 -7.34
N LEU A 281 -26.63 -9.00 -8.14
CA LEU A 281 -26.47 -8.12 -9.32
C LEU A 281 -26.26 -6.63 -9.00
N PHE A 282 -26.40 -6.22 -7.75
CA PHE A 282 -26.22 -4.83 -7.34
C PHE A 282 -24.80 -4.52 -6.87
N SER A 283 -23.89 -5.47 -7.04
CA SER A 283 -22.52 -5.43 -6.57
C SER A 283 -21.55 -5.15 -7.71
N ALA A 284 -20.44 -4.48 -7.40
CA ALA A 284 -19.26 -4.54 -8.26
C ALA A 284 -18.57 -5.89 -8.02
N HIS A 285 -17.84 -6.37 -9.03
CA HIS A 285 -17.06 -7.60 -8.95
C HIS A 285 -15.71 -7.45 -9.66
N MET A 286 -14.70 -8.13 -9.14
CA MET A 286 -13.40 -8.23 -9.78
C MET A 286 -12.91 -9.66 -9.74
N LEU A 287 -12.32 -10.09 -10.86
CA LEU A 287 -11.78 -11.43 -11.04
C LEU A 287 -10.27 -11.34 -11.23
N ILE A 288 -9.55 -12.28 -10.63
CA ILE A 288 -8.09 -12.36 -10.71
C ILE A 288 -7.69 -13.79 -11.03
N GLY A 289 -6.80 -13.91 -12.02
CA GLY A 289 -6.28 -15.18 -12.52
C GLY A 289 -4.97 -15.58 -11.84
N PRO A 290 -4.53 -16.83 -12.04
CA PRO A 290 -3.28 -17.36 -11.48
C PRO A 290 -2.01 -16.66 -12.02
N ASP A 291 -2.15 -15.91 -13.11
CA ASP A 291 -1.12 -15.08 -13.73
C ASP A 291 -1.14 -13.62 -13.26
N GLY A 292 -2.07 -13.28 -12.36
CA GLY A 292 -2.26 -11.93 -11.83
C GLY A 292 -3.03 -10.99 -12.77
N ASN A 293 -3.52 -11.48 -13.91
CA ASN A 293 -4.38 -10.69 -14.78
C ASN A 293 -5.75 -10.50 -14.13
N GLU A 294 -6.41 -9.38 -14.46
CA GLU A 294 -7.66 -8.98 -13.82
C GLU A 294 -8.69 -8.48 -14.84
N ILE A 295 -9.95 -8.61 -14.47
CA ILE A 295 -11.06 -7.99 -15.17
C ILE A 295 -12.10 -7.50 -14.15
N ARG A 296 -12.71 -6.35 -14.42
CA ARG A 296 -13.56 -5.61 -13.48
C ARG A 296 -14.98 -5.45 -13.98
N TYR A 297 -15.93 -5.43 -13.07
CA TYR A 297 -17.34 -5.34 -13.38
C TYR A 297 -18.07 -4.46 -12.37
N TYR A 298 -19.02 -3.65 -12.84
CA TYR A 298 -19.79 -2.73 -12.00
C TYR A 298 -21.29 -2.81 -12.35
N GLY A 299 -22.16 -3.18 -11.40
CA GLY A 299 -23.62 -2.98 -11.51
C GLY A 299 -24.42 -4.10 -12.18
N LYS A 300 -25.63 -3.83 -12.70
CA LYS A 300 -26.60 -4.88 -13.15
C LYS A 300 -26.06 -5.76 -14.29
N ARG A 301 -25.93 -7.10 -14.08
CA ARG A 301 -25.45 -8.11 -15.07
C ARG A 301 -26.01 -7.79 -16.46
N GLY A 302 -25.13 -7.57 -17.43
CA GLY A 302 -25.53 -7.23 -18.79
C GLY A 302 -24.55 -6.36 -19.58
N GLY A 303 -23.50 -5.81 -18.96
CA GLY A 303 -22.55 -4.91 -19.64
C GLY A 303 -21.22 -5.53 -20.08
N ARG A 304 -20.70 -6.53 -19.35
CA ARG A 304 -19.35 -7.12 -19.61
C ARG A 304 -19.28 -8.63 -19.38
N ASP A 305 -20.43 -9.31 -19.35
CA ASP A 305 -20.51 -10.74 -19.03
C ASP A 305 -19.74 -11.59 -20.08
N ASP A 306 -19.77 -11.17 -21.35
CA ASP A 306 -19.04 -11.83 -22.43
C ASP A 306 -17.53 -11.55 -22.34
N GLU A 307 -17.11 -10.31 -22.05
CA GLU A 307 -15.70 -9.99 -21.81
C GLU A 307 -15.12 -10.80 -20.63
N MET A 308 -15.90 -10.98 -19.57
CA MET A 308 -15.55 -11.80 -18.41
C MET A 308 -15.39 -13.27 -18.79
N ARG A 309 -16.31 -13.80 -19.60
CA ARG A 309 -16.25 -15.18 -20.08
C ARG A 309 -15.05 -15.41 -20.99
N THR A 310 -14.79 -14.50 -21.91
CA THR A 310 -13.61 -14.54 -22.79
C THR A 310 -12.32 -14.45 -21.96
N TRP A 311 -12.27 -13.53 -21.00
CA TRP A 311 -11.13 -13.43 -20.09
C TRP A 311 -10.86 -14.75 -19.36
N TRP A 312 -11.91 -15.42 -18.87
CA TRP A 312 -11.80 -16.74 -18.25
C TRP A 312 -11.25 -17.81 -19.19
N GLU A 313 -11.64 -17.79 -20.46
CA GLU A 313 -11.13 -18.70 -21.48
C GLU A 313 -9.64 -18.46 -21.76
N ASP A 314 -9.24 -17.19 -21.83
CA ASP A 314 -7.87 -16.78 -22.18
C ASP A 314 -6.85 -16.96 -21.04
N HIS A 315 -7.29 -16.86 -19.78
CA HIS A 315 -6.41 -16.83 -18.60
C HIS A 315 -6.51 -18.10 -17.74
N ALA A 316 -7.20 -19.14 -18.24
CA ALA A 316 -7.20 -20.46 -17.65
C ALA A 316 -5.86 -21.14 -17.92
N VAL A 317 -5.00 -21.24 -16.91
CA VAL A 317 -3.86 -22.15 -16.97
C VAL A 317 -4.43 -23.56 -16.85
N SER A 318 -4.25 -24.36 -17.90
CA SER A 318 -4.63 -25.79 -17.96
C SER A 318 -4.02 -26.60 -16.81
#